data_AF-A0A4Q5WGY0-F1
#
_entry.id   AF-A0A4Q5WGY0-F1
#
_cell.length_a   1.000
_cell.length_b   1.000
_cell.length_c   1.000
_cell.angle_alpha   90.00
_cell.angle_beta   90.00
_cell.angle_gamma   90.00
#
_symmetry.space_group_name_H-M   'P 1'
#
loop_
_entity.id
_entity.type
_entity.pdbx_description
1 polymer ?
#
loop_
_entity_poly.entity_id
_entity_poly.type
_entity_poly.pdbx_seq_one_letter_code
_entity_poly.pdbx_strand_id
1 'polypeptide(L)'
;DANTGHGNYAAVTAGSVLFFTSSRADSSVNVKGPKRNHLYRIVGTEAILADPLTGQDVDQGLCTFTPDGRRAFFTVWKSEGGKKSAQIYTATREDGGWTAPEALGAEVNTPGSNAAQPCYVATGGQDGYLYFSSDRAGGAGGYDLYVADIDAAGKAGRVSSLGQTINTAGDEAAPFYHKPTAMLVFASNGRPGMGGFDLYASPATTRGFVVQPVHLGTPINSVKDDSYFYSAAKDSNIFRNAYISSDRASDCCLEIYTVSRQDPPKPEPQPGPVPPRDSVVTPPVVAAWTPPVLLFDFDKAELSVEAKSQLDTVFLQMEQKPSMRLRIGGYTDGKGGEGYNNRLSDRRARAVRDYLAAKGITPGRLWIKGFGECCPVVPETADGRDDAEARRQNRRVELSVEQ
;
A
#
# COMPACT_ATOMS: atom_id res chain seq x y z
N ASP A 1 19.28 20.38 1.60
CA ASP A 1 19.51 18.93 1.52
C ASP A 1 19.42 18.37 2.93
N ALA A 2 18.63 17.32 3.15
CA ALA A 2 18.55 16.68 4.46
C ALA A 2 19.73 15.74 4.70
N ASN A 3 20.41 15.26 3.65
CA ASN A 3 21.52 14.32 3.79
C ASN A 3 22.82 15.07 4.11
N THR A 4 23.48 14.70 5.21
CA THR A 4 24.67 15.40 5.73
C THR A 4 25.78 14.43 6.19
N GLY A 5 25.96 13.29 5.52
CA GLY A 5 27.01 12.30 5.87
C GLY A 5 26.77 11.53 7.17
N HIS A 6 25.52 11.45 7.61
CA HIS A 6 25.04 10.71 8.78
C HIS A 6 23.83 9.88 8.36
N GLY A 7 23.36 8.98 9.23
CA GLY A 7 22.08 8.31 8.98
C GLY A 7 20.97 9.35 8.95
N ASN A 8 20.21 9.37 7.86
CA ASN A 8 19.02 10.22 7.67
C ASN A 8 17.93 9.34 7.09
N TYR A 9 16.80 9.21 7.78
CA TYR A 9 15.75 8.29 7.36
C TYR A 9 14.39 8.75 7.88
N ALA A 10 13.33 8.02 7.52
CA ALA A 10 11.99 8.21 8.06
C ALA A 10 11.44 9.63 7.83
N ALA A 11 11.57 10.13 6.60
CA ALA A 11 11.00 11.42 6.21
C ALA A 11 9.46 11.41 6.23
N VAL A 12 8.85 12.39 6.86
CA VAL A 12 7.40 12.64 6.84
C VAL A 12 7.12 14.15 6.79
N THR A 13 5.94 14.56 6.33
CA THR A 13 5.53 15.97 6.37
C THR A 13 4.38 16.21 7.33
N ALA A 14 4.41 17.36 8.01
CA ALA A 14 3.26 17.93 8.71
C ALA A 14 3.08 19.38 8.24
N GLY A 15 1.97 19.64 7.52
CA GLY A 15 1.81 20.87 6.77
C GLY A 15 2.90 21.00 5.70
N SER A 16 3.63 22.12 5.70
CA SER A 16 4.76 22.36 4.78
C SER A 16 6.12 21.97 5.35
N VAL A 17 6.17 21.41 6.56
CA VAL A 17 7.42 21.12 7.27
C VAL A 17 7.78 19.64 7.08
N LEU A 18 9.00 19.39 6.61
CA LEU A 18 9.58 18.05 6.54
C LEU A 18 10.22 17.70 7.89
N PHE A 19 9.83 16.57 8.45
CA PHE A 19 10.43 15.94 9.62
C PHE A 19 11.16 14.68 9.19
N PHE A 20 12.22 14.32 9.91
CA PHE A 20 13.00 13.12 9.63
C PHE A 20 13.80 12.72 10.86
N THR A 21 14.33 11.50 10.84
CA THR A 21 15.23 11.00 11.88
C THR A 21 16.68 11.13 11.42
N SER A 22 17.56 11.56 12.32
CA SER A 22 18.99 11.68 12.00
C SER A 22 19.89 11.36 13.18
N SER A 23 21.04 10.74 12.87
CA SER A 23 22.15 10.55 13.82
C SER A 23 23.17 11.69 13.80
N ARG A 24 22.82 12.85 13.22
CA ARG A 24 23.67 14.04 13.23
C ARG A 24 23.93 14.53 14.65
N ALA A 25 25.17 14.98 14.87
CA ALA A 25 25.51 15.69 16.10
C ALA A 25 24.88 17.09 16.04
N ASP A 26 24.07 17.43 17.04
CA ASP A 26 23.49 18.76 17.14
C ASP A 26 24.60 19.75 17.55
N SER A 27 24.91 20.73 16.70
CA SER A 27 25.89 21.78 17.02
C SER A 27 25.42 22.73 18.13
N SER A 28 24.12 22.73 18.46
CA SER A 28 23.52 23.56 19.52
C SER A 28 23.46 22.88 20.88
N VAL A 29 23.68 21.56 20.93
CA VAL A 29 23.67 20.79 22.18
C VAL A 29 25.01 20.09 22.34
N ASN A 30 25.80 20.55 23.32
CA ASN A 30 27.12 20.02 23.64
C ASN A 30 26.98 18.66 24.37
N VAL A 31 26.40 17.65 23.70
CA VAL A 31 26.19 16.33 24.29
C VAL A 31 27.48 15.53 24.18
N LYS A 32 28.18 15.35 25.31
CA LYS A 32 29.20 14.30 25.44
C LYS A 32 28.48 12.95 25.42
N GLY A 33 28.67 12.14 24.37
CA GLY A 33 28.05 10.81 24.27
C GLY A 33 28.09 10.21 22.86
N PRO A 34 27.63 8.96 22.68
CA PRO A 34 27.47 8.36 21.35
C PRO A 34 26.49 9.17 20.50
N LYS A 35 26.70 9.20 19.18
CA LYS A 35 25.73 9.79 18.25
C LYS A 35 24.42 9.00 18.31
N ARG A 36 23.34 9.67 18.67
CA ARG A 36 22.00 9.08 18.81
C ARG A 36 21.08 9.57 17.71
N ASN A 37 20.08 8.77 17.41
CA ASN A 37 19.02 9.14 16.48
C ASN A 37 18.05 10.07 17.18
N HIS A 38 17.88 11.27 16.63
CA HIS A 38 16.92 12.25 17.10
C HIS A 38 15.96 12.65 15.97
N LEU A 39 14.82 13.22 16.35
CA LEU A 39 13.87 13.80 15.41
C LEU A 39 14.31 15.22 15.06
N TYR A 40 14.35 15.52 13.76
CA TYR A 40 14.68 16.82 13.21
C TYR A 40 13.56 17.31 12.29
N ARG A 41 13.50 18.62 12.10
CA ARG A 41 12.64 19.27 11.11
C ARG A 41 13.44 20.24 10.25
N ILE A 42 13.01 20.43 9.01
CA ILE A 42 13.59 21.44 8.13
C ILE A 42 12.85 22.78 8.32
N VAL A 43 13.59 23.83 8.62
CA VAL A 43 13.11 25.23 8.65
C VAL A 43 14.00 26.05 7.74
N GLY A 44 13.42 26.59 6.66
CA GLY A 44 14.21 27.19 5.59
C GLY A 44 15.14 26.15 4.96
N THR A 45 16.45 26.34 5.11
CA THR A 45 17.49 25.42 4.64
C THR A 45 18.16 24.63 5.77
N GLU A 46 17.77 24.87 7.01
CA GLU A 46 18.42 24.30 8.20
C GLU A 46 17.62 23.12 8.78
N ALA A 47 18.35 22.14 9.30
CA ALA A 47 17.77 21.07 10.10
C ALA A 47 17.84 21.46 11.58
N ILE A 48 16.69 21.60 12.21
CA ILE A 48 16.55 22.00 13.60
C ILE A 48 16.05 20.81 14.41
N LEU A 49 16.61 20.60 15.60
CA LEU A 49 16.15 19.56 16.53
C LEU A 49 14.66 19.74 16.82
N ALA A 50 13.91 18.66 16.68
CA ALA A 50 12.48 18.57 16.93
C ALA A 50 12.16 17.49 17.98
N ASP A 51 13.14 17.19 18.82
CA ASP A 51 13.13 16.11 19.81
C ASP A 51 12.23 16.46 21.02
N PRO A 52 11.12 15.73 21.23
CA PRO A 52 10.22 15.94 22.36
C PRO A 52 10.76 15.38 23.69
N LEU A 53 11.80 14.55 23.68
CA LEU A 53 12.50 13.97 24.84
C LEU A 53 13.95 14.47 24.93
N THR A 54 14.18 15.75 24.64
CA THR A 54 15.52 16.36 24.63
C THR A 54 16.27 16.10 25.95
N GLY A 55 17.53 15.65 25.84
CA GLY A 55 18.42 15.43 26.98
C GLY A 55 18.29 14.07 27.67
N GLN A 56 17.42 13.18 27.18
CA GLN A 56 17.34 11.80 27.65
C GLN A 56 18.30 10.88 26.90
N ASP A 57 18.76 9.83 27.60
CA ASP A 57 19.67 8.83 27.06
C ASP A 57 18.94 7.79 26.21
N VAL A 58 18.23 8.24 25.16
CA VAL A 58 17.37 7.41 24.29
C VAL A 58 17.56 7.72 22.81
N ASP A 59 17.34 6.74 21.93
CA ASP A 59 17.23 6.94 20.49
C ASP A 59 15.77 7.12 20.11
N GLN A 60 15.49 7.93 19.09
CA GLN A 60 14.15 8.23 18.60
C GLN A 60 14.06 8.16 17.10
N GLY A 61 12.89 7.76 16.57
CA GLY A 61 12.74 7.59 15.13
C GLY A 61 11.35 7.27 14.64
N LEU A 62 11.15 7.51 13.34
CA LEU A 62 9.89 7.63 12.61
C LEU A 62 8.74 8.20 13.44
N CYS A 63 8.45 9.46 13.17
CA CYS A 63 7.29 10.16 13.70
C CYS A 63 6.18 10.19 12.65
N THR A 64 4.93 10.09 13.08
CA THR A 64 3.73 10.37 12.28
C THR A 64 2.88 11.38 13.03
N PHE A 65 2.08 12.17 12.32
CA PHE A 65 1.23 13.19 12.92
C PHE A 65 -0.25 12.92 12.66
N THR A 66 -1.11 13.41 13.55
CA THR A 66 -2.50 13.66 13.20
C THR A 66 -2.59 14.73 12.09
N PRO A 67 -3.64 14.74 11.26
CA PRO A 67 -3.76 15.68 10.14
C PRO A 67 -3.67 17.16 10.52
N ASP A 68 -4.09 17.50 11.74
CA ASP A 68 -3.99 18.86 12.30
C ASP A 68 -2.58 19.21 12.82
N GLY A 69 -1.65 18.26 12.80
CA GLY A 69 -0.29 18.39 13.30
C GLY A 69 -0.18 18.54 14.82
N ARG A 70 -1.29 18.34 15.56
CA ARG A 70 -1.33 18.54 17.01
C ARG A 70 -0.83 17.34 17.79
N ARG A 71 -0.88 16.12 17.25
CA ARG A 71 -0.39 14.94 17.94
C ARG A 71 0.67 14.26 17.11
N ALA A 72 1.74 13.84 17.78
CA ALA A 72 2.83 13.06 17.23
C ALA A 72 2.81 11.67 17.86
N PHE A 73 3.08 10.65 17.04
CA PHE A 73 3.41 9.30 17.49
C PHE A 73 4.79 8.95 16.96
N PHE A 74 5.68 8.44 17.80
CA PHE A 74 7.08 8.19 17.43
C PHE A 74 7.67 7.02 18.21
N THR A 75 8.72 6.41 17.67
CA THR A 75 9.43 5.31 18.33
C THR A 75 10.50 5.85 19.28
N VAL A 76 10.64 5.24 20.44
CA VAL A 76 11.72 5.44 21.40
C VAL A 76 12.43 4.11 21.62
N TRP A 77 13.74 4.06 21.38
CA TRP A 77 14.59 2.93 21.72
C TRP A 77 15.40 3.22 22.98
N LYS A 78 15.39 2.25 23.88
CA LYS A 78 16.17 2.25 25.12
C LYS A 78 17.12 1.06 25.12
N SER A 79 18.26 1.22 25.79
CA SER A 79 19.23 0.15 26.01
C SER A 79 19.53 0.06 27.49
N GLU A 80 18.93 -0.91 28.18
CA GLU A 80 19.11 -1.14 29.61
C GLU A 80 19.80 -2.50 29.82
N GLY A 81 20.95 -2.51 30.50
CA GLY A 81 21.71 -3.74 30.74
C GLY A 81 22.13 -4.49 29.48
N GLY A 82 22.30 -3.79 28.35
CA GLY A 82 22.62 -4.37 27.04
C GLY A 82 21.41 -4.91 26.27
N LYS A 83 20.21 -4.90 26.86
CA LYS A 83 18.97 -5.28 26.18
C LYS A 83 18.35 -4.03 25.53
N LYS A 84 18.17 -4.10 24.21
CA LYS A 84 17.43 -3.07 23.46
C LYS A 84 15.94 -3.30 23.57
N SER A 85 15.18 -2.23 23.78
CA SER A 85 13.72 -2.22 23.71
C SER A 85 13.24 -1.06 22.84
N ALA A 86 12.14 -1.27 22.12
CA ALA A 86 11.47 -0.25 21.32
C ALA A 86 10.02 -0.10 21.77
N GLN A 87 9.59 1.14 21.96
CA GLN A 87 8.23 1.47 22.36
C GLN A 87 7.74 2.68 21.58
N ILE A 88 6.44 2.73 21.31
CA ILE A 88 5.78 3.86 20.66
C ILE A 88 5.29 4.83 21.73
N TYR A 89 5.66 6.10 21.58
CA TYR A 89 5.26 7.21 22.45
C TYR A 89 4.34 8.17 21.67
N THR A 90 3.53 8.92 22.41
CA THR A 90 2.69 10.00 21.91
C THR A 90 2.99 11.30 22.63
N ALA A 91 2.91 12.42 21.93
CA ALA A 91 2.95 13.76 22.51
C ALA A 91 1.94 14.66 21.81
N THR A 92 1.37 15.62 22.55
CA THR A 92 0.43 16.61 22.01
C THR A 92 1.12 17.97 21.95
N ARG A 93 0.81 18.77 20.95
CA ARG A 93 1.31 20.12 20.79
C ARG A 93 0.29 21.10 21.34
N GLU A 94 0.74 21.90 22.29
CA GLU A 94 -0.04 22.94 22.95
C GLU A 94 0.60 24.31 22.71
N ASP A 95 -0.06 25.37 23.20
CA ASP A 95 0.45 26.74 23.15
C ASP A 95 1.67 26.87 24.09
N GLY A 96 2.85 26.56 23.54
CA GLY A 96 4.12 26.57 24.28
C GLY A 96 5.09 25.46 23.87
N GLY A 97 4.64 24.45 23.11
CA GLY A 97 5.51 23.36 22.65
C GLY A 97 4.82 22.01 22.68
N TRP A 98 5.62 20.94 22.74
CA TRP A 98 5.12 19.58 22.96
C TRP A 98 4.89 19.34 24.46
N THR A 99 3.83 18.63 24.80
CA THR A 99 3.64 18.05 26.13
C THR A 99 4.75 17.05 26.41
N ALA A 100 4.93 16.70 27.69
CA ALA A 100 5.76 15.56 28.06
C ALA A 100 5.27 14.30 27.32
N PRO A 101 6.15 13.56 26.63
CA PRO A 101 5.73 12.37 25.90
C PRO A 101 5.39 11.19 26.80
N GLU A 102 4.40 10.42 26.39
CA GLU A 102 3.89 9.27 27.14
C GLU A 102 3.93 8.00 26.28
N ALA A 103 4.22 6.85 26.88
CA ALA A 103 4.15 5.57 26.18
C ALA A 103 2.70 5.23 25.78
N LEU A 104 2.49 4.77 24.55
CA LEU A 104 1.18 4.51 23.96
C LEU A 104 0.50 3.23 24.47
N GLY A 105 0.28 3.12 25.78
CA GLY A 105 -0.48 2.03 26.41
C GLY A 105 0.09 0.62 26.21
N ALA A 106 -0.42 -0.35 26.96
CA ALA A 106 0.03 -1.75 26.89
C ALA A 106 -0.47 -2.48 25.63
N GLU A 107 -1.52 -1.98 24.98
CA GLU A 107 -2.10 -2.64 23.80
C GLU A 107 -1.15 -2.54 22.59
N VAL A 108 -0.53 -1.38 22.40
CA VAL A 108 0.53 -1.17 21.41
C VAL A 108 1.88 -1.59 21.98
N ASN A 109 2.25 -1.14 23.18
CA ASN A 109 3.50 -1.52 23.84
C ASN A 109 3.32 -2.77 24.72
N THR A 110 3.01 -3.89 24.07
CA THR A 110 2.79 -5.17 24.77
C THR A 110 4.01 -5.55 25.62
N PRO A 111 3.84 -5.82 26.93
CA PRO A 111 4.95 -6.15 27.80
C PRO A 111 5.79 -7.33 27.29
N GLY A 112 7.11 -7.15 27.25
CA GLY A 112 8.05 -8.17 26.76
C GLY A 112 8.23 -8.18 25.25
N SER A 113 7.51 -7.33 24.51
CA SER A 113 7.65 -7.14 23.07
C SER A 113 8.09 -5.72 22.74
N ASN A 114 8.55 -5.53 21.52
CA ASN A 114 8.89 -4.27 20.91
C ASN A 114 7.74 -3.78 20.03
N ALA A 115 7.57 -2.46 19.98
CA ALA A 115 6.66 -1.79 19.06
C ALA A 115 7.36 -0.55 18.48
N ALA A 116 7.29 -0.39 17.16
CA ALA A 116 8.03 0.63 16.45
C ALA A 116 7.34 1.08 15.15
N GLN A 117 7.86 2.16 14.58
CA GLN A 117 7.56 2.63 13.23
C GLN A 117 6.06 2.95 13.00
N PRO A 118 5.48 3.85 13.82
CA PRO A 118 4.06 4.21 13.73
C PRO A 118 3.69 4.96 12.45
N CYS A 119 2.54 4.63 11.85
CA CYS A 119 1.87 5.41 10.82
C CYS A 119 0.41 5.65 11.18
N TYR A 120 0.05 6.92 11.39
CA TYR A 120 -1.29 7.33 11.79
C TYR A 120 -2.15 7.67 10.55
N VAL A 121 -3.39 7.22 10.56
CA VAL A 121 -4.38 7.48 9.50
C VAL A 121 -5.70 7.91 10.11
N ALA A 122 -6.14 9.13 9.80
CA ALA A 122 -7.43 9.62 10.27
C ALA A 122 -8.62 8.95 9.55
N THR A 123 -9.65 8.58 10.30
CA THR A 123 -10.88 7.95 9.76
C THR A 123 -11.89 8.96 9.20
N GLY A 124 -11.69 10.26 9.41
CA GLY A 124 -12.62 11.33 9.03
C GLY A 124 -13.31 11.99 10.23
N GLY A 125 -13.19 11.41 11.43
CA GLY A 125 -13.47 12.04 12.72
C GLY A 125 -12.19 12.35 13.50
N GLN A 126 -12.31 12.48 14.83
CA GLN A 126 -11.16 12.61 15.74
C GLN A 126 -10.44 11.28 16.00
N ASP A 127 -11.07 10.16 15.62
CA ASP A 127 -10.51 8.82 15.74
C ASP A 127 -9.65 8.46 14.52
N GLY A 128 -8.71 7.54 14.71
CA GLY A 128 -7.77 7.11 13.69
C GLY A 128 -7.38 5.64 13.81
N TYR A 129 -6.56 5.23 12.86
CA TYR A 129 -5.82 3.98 12.93
C TYR A 129 -4.33 4.28 13.10
N LEU A 130 -3.64 3.44 13.86
CA LEU A 130 -2.18 3.44 13.93
C LEU A 130 -1.66 2.10 13.42
N TYR A 131 -1.02 2.12 12.26
CA TYR A 131 -0.24 0.99 11.76
C TYR A 131 1.13 1.01 12.42
N PHE A 132 1.66 -0.14 12.79
CA PHE A 132 2.97 -0.23 13.42
C PHE A 132 3.55 -1.65 13.29
N SER A 133 4.87 -1.75 13.51
CA SER A 133 5.60 -3.02 13.53
C SER A 133 5.80 -3.50 14.97
N SER A 134 5.66 -4.80 15.21
CA SER A 134 5.85 -5.40 16.53
C SER A 134 6.26 -6.87 16.46
N ASP A 135 7.16 -7.30 17.33
CA ASP A 135 7.60 -8.70 17.49
C ASP A 135 6.77 -9.45 18.57
N ARG A 136 5.52 -9.00 18.79
CA ARG A 136 4.63 -9.58 19.80
C ARG A 136 4.32 -11.04 19.51
N ALA A 137 4.15 -11.82 20.58
CA ALA A 137 3.80 -13.23 20.49
C ALA A 137 2.50 -13.46 19.69
N GLY A 138 2.48 -14.53 18.89
CA GLY A 138 1.38 -14.84 17.98
C GLY A 138 1.50 -14.19 16.59
N GLY A 139 2.59 -13.46 16.35
CA GLY A 139 3.03 -13.01 15.04
C GLY A 139 3.40 -14.14 14.06
N ALA A 140 3.63 -13.79 12.80
CA ALA A 140 4.06 -14.72 11.76
C ALA A 140 5.57 -14.97 11.76
N GLY A 141 6.37 -14.01 12.27
CA GLY A 141 7.82 -14.03 12.15
C GLY A 141 8.52 -13.11 13.15
N GLY A 142 9.46 -12.32 12.65
CA GLY A 142 10.21 -11.32 13.41
C GLY A 142 9.32 -10.15 13.81
N TYR A 143 9.54 -8.98 13.21
CA TYR A 143 8.58 -7.88 13.29
C TYR A 143 7.42 -8.12 12.33
N ASP A 144 6.19 -8.02 12.84
CA ASP A 144 4.98 -8.12 12.05
C ASP A 144 4.21 -6.79 12.06
N LEU A 145 3.38 -6.54 11.04
CA LEU A 145 2.51 -5.38 11.00
C LEU A 145 1.19 -5.62 11.72
N TYR A 146 0.80 -4.61 12.50
CA TYR A 146 -0.45 -4.53 13.24
C TYR A 146 -1.11 -3.18 13.01
N VAL A 147 -2.40 -3.11 13.32
CA VAL A 147 -3.18 -1.87 13.33
C VAL A 147 -3.95 -1.72 14.65
N ALA A 148 -3.80 -0.57 15.31
CA ALA A 148 -4.54 -0.19 16.50
C ALA A 148 -5.65 0.83 16.17
N ASP A 149 -6.79 0.76 16.86
CA ASP A 149 -7.71 1.90 16.97
C ASP A 149 -7.06 2.99 17.83
N ILE A 150 -7.18 4.24 17.41
CA ILE A 150 -6.77 5.41 18.19
C ILE A 150 -8.00 6.29 18.38
N ASP A 151 -8.37 6.55 19.63
CA ASP A 151 -9.49 7.44 19.95
C ASP A 151 -9.13 8.93 19.81
N ALA A 152 -10.14 9.80 19.91
CA ALA A 152 -10.00 11.25 19.92
C ALA A 152 -9.02 11.80 20.98
N ALA A 153 -8.83 11.08 22.10
CA ALA A 153 -7.87 11.45 23.14
C ALA A 153 -6.44 10.95 22.82
N GLY A 154 -6.27 10.25 21.70
CA GLY A 154 -5.03 9.64 21.24
C GLY A 154 -4.64 8.37 22.00
N LYS A 155 -5.58 7.73 22.69
CA LYS A 155 -5.34 6.45 23.37
C LYS A 155 -5.51 5.30 22.40
N ALA A 156 -4.65 4.29 22.55
CA ALA A 156 -4.76 3.05 21.80
C ALA A 156 -5.85 2.14 22.36
N GLY A 157 -6.67 1.60 21.46
CA GLY A 157 -7.68 0.60 21.73
C GLY A 157 -7.33 -0.75 21.08
N ARG A 158 -8.31 -1.35 20.39
CA ARG A 158 -8.17 -2.69 19.81
C ARG A 158 -7.01 -2.75 18.83
N VAL A 159 -6.14 -3.73 19.02
CA VAL A 159 -5.07 -4.09 18.08
C VAL A 159 -5.47 -5.32 17.26
N SER A 160 -5.14 -5.33 15.97
CA SER A 160 -5.37 -6.46 15.08
C SER A 160 -4.14 -6.69 14.20
N SER A 161 -3.76 -7.94 13.99
CA SER A 161 -2.72 -8.33 13.01
C SER A 161 -3.19 -8.01 11.60
N LEU A 162 -2.28 -7.62 10.70
CA LEU A 162 -2.59 -7.48 9.27
C LEU A 162 -2.68 -8.83 8.54
N GLY A 163 -2.38 -9.94 9.23
CA GLY A 163 -2.55 -11.30 8.76
C GLY A 163 -1.44 -11.77 7.82
N GLN A 164 -1.45 -13.08 7.53
CA GLN A 164 -0.38 -13.78 6.78
C GLN A 164 -0.27 -13.35 5.30
N THR A 165 -1.25 -12.59 4.78
CA THR A 165 -1.11 -11.95 3.46
C THR A 165 -0.01 -10.89 3.48
N ILE A 166 0.13 -10.17 4.60
CA ILE A 166 1.09 -9.08 4.79
C ILE A 166 2.32 -9.56 5.55
N ASN A 167 2.09 -10.26 6.65
CA ASN A 167 3.10 -10.71 7.58
C ASN A 167 3.73 -12.03 7.13
N THR A 168 5.05 -12.14 7.24
CA THR A 168 5.83 -13.30 6.80
C THR A 168 6.66 -13.87 7.95
N ALA A 169 7.52 -14.86 7.66
CA ALA A 169 8.47 -15.36 8.64
C ALA A 169 9.65 -14.39 8.89
N GLY A 170 9.82 -13.38 8.03
CA GLY A 170 10.83 -12.32 8.18
C GLY A 170 10.31 -11.14 9.01
N ASP A 171 10.87 -9.97 8.75
CA ASP A 171 10.47 -8.70 9.32
C ASP A 171 9.67 -7.90 8.29
N GLU A 172 8.53 -7.37 8.73
CA GLU A 172 7.77 -6.31 8.09
C GLU A 172 7.86 -5.01 8.90
N ALA A 173 8.31 -3.97 8.22
CA ALA A 173 8.74 -2.72 8.82
C ALA A 173 8.14 -1.49 8.12
N ALA A 174 8.13 -0.38 8.85
CA ALA A 174 7.87 0.96 8.32
C ALA A 174 6.60 1.06 7.45
N PRO A 175 5.42 0.69 7.99
CA PRO A 175 4.18 0.79 7.24
C PRO A 175 3.86 2.26 6.92
N PHE A 176 3.29 2.48 5.75
CA PHE A 176 2.72 3.74 5.31
C PHE A 176 1.42 3.49 4.57
N TYR A 177 0.35 4.14 5.00
CA TYR A 177 -0.95 4.01 4.35
C TYR A 177 -1.32 5.30 3.60
N HIS A 178 -1.42 5.18 2.28
CA HIS A 178 -1.83 6.27 1.43
C HIS A 178 -3.37 6.30 1.29
N LYS A 179 -4.00 7.20 2.05
CA LYS A 179 -5.47 7.32 2.12
C LYS A 179 -6.16 7.53 0.76
N PRO A 180 -5.68 8.40 -0.16
CA PRO A 180 -6.36 8.62 -1.44
C PRO A 180 -6.50 7.37 -2.31
N THR A 181 -5.49 6.49 -2.28
CA THR A 181 -5.49 5.26 -3.08
C THR A 181 -5.85 4.01 -2.29
N ALA A 182 -6.03 4.15 -0.96
CA ALA A 182 -6.13 3.01 -0.04
C ALA A 182 -5.01 1.98 -0.23
N MET A 183 -3.76 2.46 -0.35
CA MET A 183 -2.60 1.59 -0.54
C MET A 183 -1.76 1.55 0.72
N LEU A 184 -1.45 0.36 1.22
CA LEU A 184 -0.39 0.17 2.19
C LEU A 184 0.92 -0.05 1.43
N VAL A 185 1.95 0.69 1.80
CA VAL A 185 3.34 0.48 1.41
C VAL A 185 4.12 0.12 2.67
N PHE A 186 4.97 -0.88 2.61
CA PHE A 186 5.78 -1.32 3.76
C PHE A 186 7.08 -1.97 3.27
N ALA A 187 8.07 -2.03 4.15
CA ALA A 187 9.32 -2.73 3.90
C ALA A 187 9.23 -4.17 4.38
N SER A 188 9.80 -5.13 3.64
CA SER A 188 9.89 -6.53 4.08
C SER A 188 11.21 -7.17 3.64
N ASN A 189 11.78 -8.00 4.52
CA ASN A 189 12.92 -8.88 4.20
C ASN A 189 12.52 -10.37 4.11
N GLY A 190 11.24 -10.69 4.31
CA GLY A 190 10.71 -12.05 4.26
C GLY A 190 10.05 -12.42 2.92
N ARG A 191 10.24 -11.59 1.89
CA ARG A 191 9.63 -11.74 0.56
C ARG A 191 10.69 -11.74 -0.54
N PRO A 192 10.42 -12.36 -1.71
CA PRO A 192 11.34 -12.30 -2.84
C PRO A 192 11.57 -10.87 -3.31
N GLY A 193 12.81 -10.40 -3.18
CA GLY A 193 13.21 -9.03 -3.46
C GLY A 193 14.61 -8.92 -4.05
N MET A 194 15.20 -7.73 -3.99
CA MET A 194 16.49 -7.38 -4.57
C MET A 194 17.57 -7.13 -3.52
N GLY A 195 17.20 -6.69 -2.32
CA GLY A 195 18.09 -6.31 -1.23
C GLY A 195 17.81 -7.04 0.08
N GLY A 196 18.09 -6.39 1.20
CA GLY A 196 17.67 -6.89 2.52
C GLY A 196 16.21 -6.56 2.77
N PHE A 197 15.92 -5.30 3.10
CA PHE A 197 14.57 -4.77 3.06
C PHE A 197 14.21 -4.24 1.68
N ASP A 198 13.06 -4.65 1.15
CA ASP A 198 12.48 -4.11 -0.07
C ASP A 198 11.10 -3.53 0.20
N LEU A 199 10.70 -2.50 -0.56
CA LEU A 199 9.36 -1.92 -0.47
C LEU A 199 8.34 -2.72 -1.28
N TYR A 200 7.23 -3.06 -0.64
CA TYR A 200 6.08 -3.72 -1.24
C TYR A 200 4.83 -2.86 -1.04
N ALA A 201 3.90 -2.95 -1.99
CA ALA A 201 2.62 -2.28 -1.90
C ALA A 201 1.45 -3.25 -2.06
N SER A 202 0.43 -3.11 -1.21
CA SER A 202 -0.80 -3.90 -1.30
C SER A 202 -2.01 -2.96 -1.23
N PRO A 203 -3.01 -3.13 -2.11
CA PRO A 203 -4.29 -2.45 -1.95
C PRO A 203 -4.96 -2.94 -0.67
N ALA A 204 -5.40 -1.99 0.11
CA ALA A 204 -5.80 -2.17 1.48
C ALA A 204 -7.27 -1.81 1.65
N THR A 205 -7.98 -2.55 2.49
CA THR A 205 -8.96 -1.90 3.37
C THR A 205 -8.23 -1.54 4.66
N THR A 206 -8.72 -0.56 5.43
CA THR A 206 -8.03 -0.08 6.63
C THR A 206 -7.68 -1.19 7.65
N ARG A 207 -8.32 -2.36 7.59
CA ARG A 207 -8.05 -3.50 8.50
C ARG A 207 -7.93 -4.86 7.81
N GLY A 208 -7.99 -4.90 6.48
CA GLY A 208 -8.09 -6.15 5.73
C GLY A 208 -7.25 -6.11 4.46
N PHE A 209 -6.36 -7.11 4.35
CA PHE A 209 -5.40 -7.26 3.27
C PHE A 209 -5.54 -8.67 2.68
N VAL A 210 -6.20 -8.75 1.53
CA VAL A 210 -6.44 -10.02 0.82
C VAL A 210 -5.67 -10.13 -0.49
N VAL A 211 -5.02 -9.03 -0.89
CA VAL A 211 -4.21 -8.98 -2.11
C VAL A 211 -2.75 -9.14 -1.72
N GLN A 212 -2.08 -10.07 -2.39
CA GLN A 212 -0.65 -10.27 -2.19
C GLN A 212 0.13 -8.98 -2.51
N PRO A 213 1.01 -8.53 -1.61
CA PRO A 213 1.86 -7.37 -1.83
C PRO A 213 2.70 -7.49 -3.09
N VAL A 214 2.76 -6.41 -3.86
CA VAL A 214 3.55 -6.30 -5.09
C VAL A 214 4.85 -5.57 -4.77
N HIS A 215 5.97 -6.19 -5.12
CA HIS A 215 7.31 -5.58 -5.05
C HIS A 215 7.36 -4.32 -5.93
N LEU A 216 7.85 -3.19 -5.40
CA LEU A 216 7.79 -1.90 -6.12
C LEU A 216 8.83 -1.73 -7.25
N GLY A 217 9.82 -2.62 -7.33
CA GLY A 217 10.77 -2.69 -8.44
C GLY A 217 11.67 -1.47 -8.55
N THR A 218 12.53 -1.43 -9.57
CA THR A 218 13.42 -0.29 -9.79
C THR A 218 12.65 0.91 -10.37
N PRO A 219 13.05 2.17 -10.05
CA PRO A 219 14.15 2.58 -9.17
C PRO A 219 13.75 2.71 -7.69
N ILE A 220 12.56 2.25 -7.30
CA ILE A 220 12.06 2.39 -5.92
C ILE A 220 12.84 1.46 -5.00
N ASN A 221 12.97 0.19 -5.37
CA ASN A 221 13.87 -0.77 -4.74
C ASN A 221 15.22 -0.83 -5.46
N SER A 222 16.22 -1.29 -4.73
CA SER A 222 17.62 -1.38 -5.09
C SER A 222 18.21 -2.69 -4.56
N VAL A 223 19.50 -2.93 -4.77
CA VAL A 223 20.19 -4.14 -4.25
C VAL A 223 20.61 -4.01 -2.78
N LYS A 224 20.02 -3.04 -2.08
CA LYS A 224 20.38 -2.51 -0.76
C LYS A 224 19.10 -2.43 0.09
N ASP A 225 19.17 -1.91 1.31
CA ASP A 225 17.99 -1.77 2.16
C ASP A 225 17.16 -0.56 1.72
N ASP A 226 15.89 -0.80 1.42
CA ASP A 226 14.89 0.19 1.03
C ASP A 226 13.70 0.13 1.99
N SER A 227 13.46 1.24 2.69
CA SER A 227 12.48 1.31 3.78
C SER A 227 11.88 2.71 3.93
N TYR A 228 10.95 2.86 4.88
CA TYR A 228 10.35 4.15 5.24
C TYR A 228 9.84 4.95 4.04
N PHE A 229 8.94 4.34 3.27
CA PHE A 229 8.23 5.05 2.23
C PHE A 229 7.26 6.06 2.86
N TYR A 230 7.22 7.29 2.33
CA TYR A 230 6.22 8.29 2.69
C TYR A 230 5.79 9.06 1.44
N SER A 231 4.50 9.38 1.33
CA SER A 231 3.98 10.22 0.27
C SER A 231 3.19 11.40 0.82
N ALA A 232 3.53 12.60 0.36
CA ALA A 232 2.74 13.80 0.61
C ALA A 232 1.61 14.00 -0.42
N ALA A 233 1.45 13.07 -1.38
CA ALA A 233 0.42 13.15 -2.40
C ALA A 233 -1.00 13.12 -1.79
N LYS A 234 -1.90 13.88 -2.42
CA LYS A 234 -3.33 13.93 -2.06
C LYS A 234 -4.21 13.36 -3.17
N ASP A 235 -3.59 12.83 -4.21
CA ASP A 235 -4.21 12.31 -5.43
C ASP A 235 -3.85 10.83 -5.61
N SER A 236 -4.13 10.25 -6.78
CA SER A 236 -3.88 8.83 -7.03
C SER A 236 -2.41 8.49 -7.31
N ASN A 237 -1.54 9.47 -7.55
CA ASN A 237 -0.12 9.24 -7.82
C ASN A 237 0.68 9.25 -6.51
N ILE A 238 0.75 8.07 -5.87
CA ILE A 238 1.48 7.87 -4.61
C ILE A 238 2.97 8.25 -4.69
N PHE A 239 3.57 8.27 -5.88
CA PHE A 239 4.99 8.60 -6.08
C PHE A 239 5.24 10.09 -6.35
N ARG A 240 4.20 10.92 -6.32
CA ARG A 240 4.34 12.37 -6.39
C ARG A 240 4.79 12.90 -5.03
N ASN A 241 5.94 13.57 -4.99
CA ASN A 241 6.51 14.12 -3.75
C ASN A 241 6.63 13.05 -2.65
N ALA A 242 7.13 11.88 -3.03
CA ALA A 242 7.35 10.78 -2.11
C ALA A 242 8.81 10.75 -1.66
N TYR A 243 9.05 10.10 -0.53
CA TYR A 243 10.35 9.94 0.08
C TYR A 243 10.56 8.46 0.40
N ILE A 244 11.79 7.99 0.27
CA ILE A 244 12.22 6.66 0.70
C ILE A 244 13.53 6.79 1.47
N SER A 245 13.76 5.88 2.40
CA SER A 245 15.05 5.76 3.09
C SER A 245 15.81 4.57 2.51
N SER A 246 17.05 4.80 2.11
CA SER A 246 17.85 3.77 1.45
C SER A 246 19.34 3.92 1.73
N ASP A 247 20.10 2.83 1.85
CA ASP A 247 21.57 2.85 1.89
C ASP A 247 22.19 2.67 0.48
N ARG A 248 21.41 2.91 -0.59
CA ARG A 248 21.86 2.76 -1.99
C ARG A 248 23.10 3.57 -2.39
N ALA A 249 23.40 4.68 -1.73
CA ALA A 249 24.58 5.50 -2.02
C ALA A 249 25.60 5.58 -0.87
N SER A 250 25.36 4.85 0.24
CA SER A 250 26.19 4.94 1.44
C SER A 250 26.53 3.55 1.95
N ASP A 251 27.80 3.34 2.32
CA ASP A 251 28.26 2.05 2.80
C ASP A 251 27.83 1.75 4.25
N CYS A 252 27.35 2.75 5.01
CA CYS A 252 27.08 2.59 6.43
C CYS A 252 25.62 2.74 6.86
N CYS A 253 24.84 3.53 6.12
CA CYS A 253 23.69 4.21 6.72
C CYS A 253 22.61 4.58 5.70
N LEU A 254 21.34 4.54 6.13
CA LEU A 254 20.22 5.04 5.33
C LEU A 254 20.34 6.55 5.07
N GLU A 255 19.95 6.96 3.86
CA GLU A 255 19.75 8.34 3.43
C GLU A 255 18.35 8.54 2.86
N ILE A 256 17.87 9.79 2.84
CA ILE A 256 16.54 10.13 2.33
C ILE A 256 16.64 10.45 0.84
N TYR A 257 15.88 9.73 0.02
CA TYR A 257 15.75 9.98 -1.42
C TYR A 257 14.36 10.52 -1.71
N THR A 258 14.30 11.51 -2.59
CA THR A 258 13.02 12.00 -3.12
C THR A 258 12.65 11.22 -4.37
N VAL A 259 11.43 10.71 -4.39
CA VAL A 259 10.78 10.13 -5.56
C VAL A 259 9.87 11.21 -6.15
N SER A 260 10.15 11.58 -7.39
CA SER A 260 9.32 12.49 -8.16
C SER A 260 8.92 11.83 -9.46
N ARG A 261 7.72 11.23 -9.46
CA ARG A 261 7.11 10.74 -10.69
C ARG A 261 6.19 11.82 -11.26
N GLN A 262 6.62 12.45 -12.35
CA GLN A 262 5.73 13.31 -13.12
C GLN A 262 4.62 12.46 -13.73
N ASP A 263 3.39 12.99 -13.75
CA ASP A 263 2.35 12.39 -14.57
C ASP A 263 2.80 12.43 -16.03
N PRO A 264 2.49 11.41 -16.83
CA PRO A 264 2.66 11.53 -18.26
C PRO A 264 1.92 12.79 -18.74
N PRO A 265 2.50 13.56 -19.68
CA PRO A 265 1.81 14.70 -20.24
C PRO A 265 0.42 14.26 -20.70
N LYS A 266 -0.61 15.02 -20.32
CA LYS A 266 -1.98 14.76 -20.79
C LYS A 266 -1.92 14.60 -22.30
N PRO A 267 -2.45 13.51 -22.88
CA PRO A 267 -2.42 13.32 -24.33
C PRO A 267 -2.93 14.59 -25.01
N GLU A 268 -2.15 15.13 -25.94
CA GLU A 268 -2.63 16.23 -26.78
C GLU A 268 -3.96 15.79 -27.41
N PRO A 269 -4.97 16.68 -27.49
CA PRO A 269 -6.22 16.37 -28.18
C PRO A 269 -5.86 15.93 -29.59
N GLN A 270 -6.02 14.64 -29.89
CA GLN A 270 -5.72 14.13 -31.23
C GLN A 270 -6.69 14.81 -32.22
N PRO A 271 -6.19 15.38 -33.33
CA PRO A 271 -7.04 15.72 -34.46
C PRO A 271 -7.86 14.48 -34.85
N GLY A 272 -9.15 14.67 -35.12
CA GLY A 272 -10.07 13.57 -35.43
C GLY A 272 -9.57 12.66 -36.54
N PRO A 273 -10.03 11.40 -36.60
CA PRO A 273 -9.43 10.35 -37.42
C PRO A 273 -9.43 10.70 -38.91
N VAL A 274 -8.23 10.71 -39.50
CA VAL A 274 -8.02 10.60 -40.95
C VAL A 274 -8.01 9.10 -41.30
N PRO A 275 -8.73 8.65 -42.35
CA PRO A 275 -8.88 7.22 -42.67
C PRO A 275 -7.55 6.57 -43.12
N PRO A 276 -7.36 5.26 -42.86
CA PRO A 276 -6.05 4.61 -42.96
C PRO A 276 -5.70 4.09 -44.36
N ARG A 277 -4.40 4.08 -44.67
CA ARG A 277 -3.74 3.15 -45.61
C ARG A 277 -2.54 2.50 -44.93
N ASP A 278 -2.65 1.18 -44.78
CA ASP A 278 -1.66 0.09 -44.76
C ASP A 278 -0.37 0.20 -43.90
N SER A 279 -0.38 -0.60 -42.80
CA SER A 279 0.58 -1.62 -42.29
C SER A 279 2.11 -1.45 -42.40
N VAL A 280 2.99 -1.95 -41.51
CA VAL A 280 3.06 -2.49 -40.13
C VAL A 280 4.58 -2.59 -39.84
N VAL A 281 5.08 -2.22 -38.66
CA VAL A 281 6.26 -2.87 -38.02
C VAL A 281 6.11 -2.83 -36.49
N THR A 282 6.12 -4.00 -35.85
CA THR A 282 6.02 -4.20 -34.39
C THR A 282 7.40 -4.26 -33.71
N PRO A 283 7.63 -3.53 -32.60
CA PRO A 283 8.73 -3.76 -31.65
C PRO A 283 8.40 -4.89 -30.65
N PRO A 284 9.39 -5.38 -29.87
CA PRO A 284 9.36 -6.68 -29.20
C PRO A 284 8.42 -6.75 -27.99
N VAL A 285 7.95 -7.97 -27.72
CA VAL A 285 6.96 -8.36 -26.70
C VAL A 285 7.46 -8.05 -25.29
N VAL A 286 6.82 -7.08 -24.65
CA VAL A 286 6.82 -6.91 -23.19
C VAL A 286 5.89 -7.99 -22.62
N ALA A 287 6.31 -8.72 -21.58
CA ALA A 287 5.54 -9.81 -20.97
C ALA A 287 4.07 -9.42 -20.78
N ALA A 288 3.17 -10.17 -21.45
CA ALA A 288 1.76 -9.82 -21.53
C ALA A 288 1.07 -10.10 -20.20
N TRP A 289 0.44 -9.06 -19.64
CA TRP A 289 -0.47 -9.19 -18.51
C TRP A 289 -1.70 -10.01 -18.94
N THR A 290 -2.03 -11.05 -18.17
CA THR A 290 -3.18 -11.92 -18.41
C THR A 290 -4.34 -11.52 -17.50
N PRO A 291 -5.50 -11.12 -18.06
CA PRO A 291 -6.69 -10.82 -17.25
C PRO A 291 -7.22 -12.04 -16.50
N PRO A 292 -7.81 -11.88 -15.30
CA PRO A 292 -8.42 -12.97 -14.56
C PRO A 292 -9.75 -13.42 -15.19
N VAL A 293 -10.14 -14.67 -14.91
CA VAL A 293 -11.48 -15.21 -15.19
C VAL A 293 -12.32 -15.08 -13.93
N LEU A 294 -13.51 -14.49 -14.04
CA LEU A 294 -14.38 -14.19 -12.90
C LEU A 294 -15.48 -15.24 -12.80
N LEU A 295 -15.59 -15.93 -11.66
CA LEU A 295 -16.61 -16.98 -11.45
C LEU A 295 -17.89 -16.42 -10.82
N PHE A 296 -19.02 -17.06 -11.13
CA PHE A 296 -20.34 -16.69 -10.62
C PHE A 296 -21.08 -17.87 -9.98
N ASP A 297 -21.85 -17.55 -8.94
CA ASP A 297 -22.81 -18.47 -8.34
C ASP A 297 -23.89 -18.91 -9.33
N PHE A 298 -24.49 -20.06 -9.04
CA PHE A 298 -25.66 -20.54 -9.78
C PHE A 298 -26.77 -19.50 -9.78
N ASP A 299 -27.33 -19.25 -10.97
CA ASP A 299 -28.43 -18.32 -11.21
C ASP A 299 -28.21 -16.83 -10.86
N LYS A 300 -26.97 -16.45 -10.51
CA LYS A 300 -26.65 -15.07 -10.10
C LYS A 300 -25.80 -14.31 -11.10
N ALA A 301 -25.97 -13.00 -11.10
CA ALA A 301 -25.12 -12.03 -11.81
C ALA A 301 -24.40 -11.06 -10.85
N GLU A 302 -24.51 -11.29 -9.55
CA GLU A 302 -23.86 -10.48 -8.53
C GLU A 302 -22.37 -10.82 -8.46
N LEU A 303 -21.53 -9.79 -8.37
CA LEU A 303 -20.10 -9.96 -8.18
C LEU A 303 -19.82 -10.37 -6.73
N SER A 304 -19.18 -11.51 -6.53
CA SER A 304 -18.63 -11.93 -5.24
C SER A 304 -17.56 -10.95 -4.75
N VAL A 305 -17.21 -11.03 -3.47
CA VAL A 305 -16.10 -10.23 -2.90
C VAL A 305 -14.78 -10.53 -3.62
N GLU A 306 -14.54 -11.80 -3.95
CA GLU A 306 -13.36 -12.23 -4.71
C GLU A 306 -13.35 -11.64 -6.13
N ALA A 307 -14.48 -11.70 -6.84
CA ALA A 307 -14.58 -11.15 -8.19
C ALA A 307 -14.38 -9.62 -8.21
N LYS A 308 -14.85 -8.91 -7.18
CA LYS A 308 -14.60 -7.47 -7.01
C LYS A 308 -13.11 -7.18 -6.79
N SER A 309 -12.43 -7.97 -5.94
CA SER A 309 -10.98 -7.85 -5.73
C SER A 309 -10.18 -8.10 -7.02
N GLN A 310 -10.55 -9.12 -7.80
CA GLN A 310 -9.93 -9.38 -9.10
C GLN A 310 -10.18 -8.22 -10.08
N LEU A 311 -11.39 -7.66 -10.11
CA LEU A 311 -11.72 -6.49 -10.92
C LEU A 311 -10.98 -5.22 -10.49
N ASP A 312 -10.63 -5.08 -9.21
CA ASP A 312 -9.79 -3.99 -8.75
C ASP A 312 -8.39 -4.05 -9.38
N THR A 313 -7.82 -5.25 -9.54
CA THR A 313 -6.54 -5.41 -10.25
C THR A 313 -6.66 -5.07 -11.74
N VAL A 314 -7.79 -5.42 -12.37
CA VAL A 314 -8.08 -5.09 -13.77
C VAL A 314 -8.22 -3.58 -13.95
N PHE A 315 -8.91 -2.90 -13.04
CA PHE A 315 -9.04 -1.45 -13.03
C PHE A 315 -7.66 -0.76 -13.01
N LEU A 316 -6.75 -1.20 -12.13
CA LEU A 316 -5.39 -0.65 -12.05
C LEU A 316 -4.61 -0.84 -13.37
N GLN A 317 -4.81 -1.95 -14.07
CA GLN A 317 -4.16 -2.21 -15.35
C GLN A 317 -4.72 -1.34 -16.48
N MET A 318 -6.04 -1.10 -16.47
CA MET A 318 -6.68 -0.18 -17.41
C MET A 318 -6.35 1.29 -17.14
N GLU A 319 -6.10 1.67 -15.89
CA GLU A 319 -5.59 2.99 -15.51
C GLU A 319 -4.15 3.20 -16.04
N GLN A 320 -3.29 2.19 -15.89
CA GLN A 320 -1.90 2.26 -16.36
C GLN A 320 -1.77 2.28 -17.90
N LYS A 321 -2.74 1.71 -18.61
CA LYS A 321 -2.77 1.66 -20.08
C LYS A 321 -4.07 2.32 -20.60
N PRO A 322 -4.12 3.65 -20.77
CA PRO A 322 -5.32 4.37 -21.19
C PRO A 322 -5.89 3.92 -22.55
N SER A 323 -5.04 3.37 -23.43
CA SER A 323 -5.45 2.78 -24.71
C SER A 323 -6.02 1.37 -24.58
N MET A 324 -5.84 0.70 -23.43
CA MET A 324 -6.39 -0.63 -23.21
C MET A 324 -7.90 -0.58 -23.26
N ARG A 325 -8.49 -1.42 -24.10
CA ARG A 325 -9.92 -1.68 -24.17
C ARG A 325 -10.14 -3.14 -23.81
N LEU A 326 -11.20 -3.41 -23.05
CA LEU A 326 -11.54 -4.77 -22.64
C LEU A 326 -12.77 -5.27 -23.37
N ARG A 327 -12.70 -6.50 -23.83
CA ARG A 327 -13.85 -7.31 -24.19
C ARG A 327 -14.22 -8.20 -23.02
N ILE A 328 -15.47 -8.09 -22.59
CA ILE A 328 -16.05 -8.75 -21.43
C ILE A 328 -17.08 -9.76 -21.95
N GLY A 329 -16.71 -11.04 -21.95
CA GLY A 329 -17.56 -12.14 -22.39
C GLY A 329 -18.24 -12.80 -21.20
N GLY A 330 -19.56 -12.75 -21.11
CA GLY A 330 -20.32 -13.45 -20.06
C GLY A 330 -20.79 -14.83 -20.54
N TYR A 331 -20.72 -15.83 -19.66
CA TYR A 331 -21.11 -17.20 -19.94
C TYR A 331 -21.96 -17.78 -18.79
N THR A 332 -22.76 -18.80 -19.11
CA THR A 332 -23.52 -19.61 -18.15
C THR A 332 -23.09 -21.06 -18.19
N ASP A 333 -23.61 -21.86 -17.26
CA ASP A 333 -23.67 -23.30 -17.47
C ASP A 333 -24.85 -23.65 -18.40
N GLY A 334 -24.95 -24.92 -18.79
CA GLY A 334 -25.99 -25.47 -19.66
C GLY A 334 -27.31 -25.75 -18.95
N LYS A 335 -27.50 -25.27 -17.72
CA LYS A 335 -28.79 -25.39 -17.02
C LYS A 335 -29.69 -24.21 -17.38
N GLY A 336 -30.90 -24.52 -17.82
CA GLY A 336 -31.90 -23.53 -18.20
C GLY A 336 -32.13 -23.47 -19.71
N GLY A 337 -33.08 -22.65 -20.15
CA GLY A 337 -33.33 -22.45 -21.58
C GLY A 337 -32.37 -21.43 -22.17
N GLU A 338 -32.03 -21.59 -23.45
CA GLU A 338 -31.10 -20.71 -24.20
C GLU A 338 -31.43 -19.21 -24.01
N GLY A 339 -32.70 -18.81 -24.17
CA GLY A 339 -33.12 -17.42 -23.99
C GLY A 339 -32.93 -16.89 -22.57
N TYR A 340 -32.98 -17.76 -21.55
CA TYR A 340 -32.67 -17.41 -20.18
C TYR A 340 -31.17 -17.18 -20.00
N ASN A 341 -30.36 -18.13 -20.48
CA ASN A 341 -28.90 -18.09 -20.39
C ASN A 341 -28.30 -16.90 -21.13
N ASN A 342 -28.86 -16.53 -22.29
CA ASN A 342 -28.51 -15.31 -23.01
C ASN A 342 -28.73 -14.04 -22.15
N ARG A 343 -29.85 -13.94 -21.43
CA ARG A 343 -30.10 -12.80 -20.54
C ARG A 343 -29.20 -12.81 -19.29
N LEU A 344 -28.92 -13.99 -18.72
CA LEU A 344 -28.09 -14.10 -17.51
C LEU A 344 -26.63 -13.77 -17.80
N SER A 345 -26.06 -14.33 -18.87
CA SER A 345 -24.70 -14.00 -19.32
C SER A 345 -24.52 -12.50 -19.61
N ASP A 346 -25.51 -11.88 -20.25
CA ASP A 346 -25.54 -10.42 -20.46
C ASP A 346 -25.53 -9.64 -19.15
N ARG A 347 -26.31 -10.06 -18.14
CA ARG A 347 -26.30 -9.40 -16.82
C ARG A 347 -24.95 -9.53 -16.13
N ARG A 348 -24.28 -10.68 -16.25
CA ARG A 348 -22.92 -10.89 -15.70
C ARG A 348 -21.90 -9.96 -16.34
N ALA A 349 -21.90 -9.86 -17.67
CA ALA A 349 -21.01 -8.96 -18.39
C ALA A 349 -21.29 -7.48 -18.05
N ARG A 350 -22.56 -7.09 -17.89
CA ARG A 350 -22.94 -5.75 -17.42
C ARG A 350 -22.48 -5.49 -15.99
N ALA A 351 -22.63 -6.43 -15.07
CA ALA A 351 -22.17 -6.26 -13.68
C ALA A 351 -20.67 -5.94 -13.62
N VAL A 352 -19.86 -6.63 -14.42
CA VAL A 352 -18.43 -6.36 -14.55
C VAL A 352 -18.15 -4.97 -15.14
N ARG A 353 -18.82 -4.62 -16.24
CA ARG A 353 -18.70 -3.30 -16.87
C ARG A 353 -19.09 -2.18 -15.90
N ASP A 354 -20.23 -2.32 -15.24
CA ASP A 354 -20.79 -1.29 -14.35
C ASP A 354 -19.91 -1.10 -13.13
N TYR A 355 -19.30 -2.18 -12.62
CA TYR A 355 -18.29 -2.10 -11.59
C TYR A 355 -17.07 -1.28 -12.03
N LEU A 356 -16.47 -1.61 -13.18
CA LEU A 356 -15.32 -0.88 -13.73
C LEU A 356 -15.67 0.58 -14.09
N ALA A 357 -16.87 0.82 -14.61
CA ALA A 357 -17.37 2.16 -14.92
C ALA A 357 -17.59 3.01 -13.67
N ALA A 358 -18.14 2.42 -12.61
CA ALA A 358 -18.29 3.09 -11.31
C ALA A 358 -16.93 3.47 -10.69
N LYS A 359 -15.86 2.72 -10.99
CA LYS A 359 -14.48 3.06 -10.60
C LYS A 359 -13.83 4.13 -11.48
N GLY A 360 -14.45 4.52 -12.60
CA GLY A 360 -13.99 5.61 -13.46
C GLY A 360 -13.54 5.20 -14.86
N ILE A 361 -13.60 3.91 -15.23
CA ILE A 361 -13.30 3.51 -16.61
C ILE A 361 -14.42 3.97 -17.54
N THR A 362 -14.07 4.77 -18.56
CA THR A 362 -15.05 5.27 -19.53
C THR A 362 -15.76 4.10 -20.23
N PRO A 363 -17.11 4.10 -20.33
CA PRO A 363 -17.86 2.99 -20.95
C PRO A 363 -17.41 2.64 -22.37
N GLY A 364 -16.89 3.60 -23.16
CA GLY A 364 -16.36 3.36 -24.50
C GLY A 364 -15.12 2.46 -24.58
N ARG A 365 -14.49 2.16 -23.44
CA ARG A 365 -13.35 1.23 -23.29
C ARG A 365 -13.77 -0.18 -22.89
N LEU A 366 -15.05 -0.41 -22.65
CA LEU A 366 -15.59 -1.66 -22.13
C LEU A 366 -16.64 -2.20 -23.10
N TRP A 367 -16.27 -3.20 -23.88
CA TRP A 367 -17.18 -3.89 -24.77
C TRP A 367 -17.72 -5.16 -24.09
N ILE A 368 -19.03 -5.32 -24.04
CA ILE A 368 -19.68 -6.46 -23.40
C ILE A 368 -20.38 -7.34 -24.44
N LYS A 369 -20.39 -8.65 -24.19
CA LYS A 369 -21.26 -9.60 -24.90
C LYS A 369 -21.61 -10.78 -23.99
N GLY A 370 -22.89 -11.09 -23.85
CA GLY A 370 -23.36 -12.36 -23.33
C GLY A 370 -23.31 -13.43 -24.41
N PHE A 371 -22.78 -14.59 -24.06
CA PHE A 371 -22.67 -15.77 -24.92
C PHE A 371 -23.62 -16.90 -24.49
N GLY A 372 -24.41 -16.69 -23.43
CA GLY A 372 -25.27 -17.72 -22.89
C GLY A 372 -24.48 -18.93 -22.42
N GLU A 373 -25.03 -20.11 -22.68
CA GLU A 373 -24.39 -21.40 -22.40
C GLU A 373 -23.41 -21.82 -23.51
N CYS A 374 -23.23 -20.98 -24.54
CA CYS A 374 -22.35 -21.35 -25.63
C CYS A 374 -20.90 -21.35 -25.15
N CYS A 375 -20.15 -22.31 -25.67
CA CYS A 375 -18.71 -22.48 -25.43
C CYS A 375 -18.38 -22.83 -23.95
N PRO A 376 -18.83 -23.99 -23.45
CA PRO A 376 -18.33 -24.53 -22.19
C PRO A 376 -16.81 -24.75 -22.28
N VAL A 377 -16.07 -24.34 -21.25
CA VAL A 377 -14.62 -24.60 -21.14
C VAL A 377 -14.35 -26.01 -20.66
N VAL A 378 -15.29 -26.60 -19.93
CA VAL A 378 -15.25 -27.99 -19.48
C VAL A 378 -16.62 -28.63 -19.72
N PRO A 379 -16.67 -29.89 -20.22
CA PRO A 379 -17.92 -30.62 -20.36
C PRO A 379 -18.66 -30.73 -19.03
N GLU A 380 -19.95 -30.41 -19.01
CA GLU A 380 -20.78 -30.42 -17.79
C GLU A 380 -21.25 -31.82 -17.37
N THR A 381 -20.85 -32.81 -18.14
CA THR A 381 -21.09 -34.23 -17.87
C THR A 381 -19.79 -35.01 -17.99
N ALA A 382 -19.50 -35.83 -16.98
CA ALA A 382 -18.44 -36.82 -17.01
C ALA A 382 -19.08 -38.21 -16.89
N ASP A 383 -18.76 -39.13 -17.81
CA ASP A 383 -19.30 -40.50 -17.83
C ASP A 383 -20.84 -40.58 -17.77
N GLY A 384 -21.52 -39.64 -18.44
CA GLY A 384 -22.99 -39.55 -18.47
C GLY A 384 -23.64 -39.04 -17.18
N ARG A 385 -22.84 -38.54 -16.21
CA ARG A 385 -23.31 -37.95 -14.96
C ARG A 385 -23.04 -36.45 -14.91
N ASP A 386 -23.94 -35.75 -14.24
CA ASP A 386 -23.90 -34.32 -13.96
C ASP A 386 -22.64 -33.92 -13.16
N ASP A 387 -21.84 -32.98 -13.68
CA ASP A 387 -20.62 -32.47 -13.02
C ASP A 387 -20.83 -31.02 -12.52
N ALA A 388 -20.95 -30.88 -11.19
CA ALA A 388 -21.18 -29.60 -10.54
C ALA A 388 -19.98 -28.63 -10.62
N GLU A 389 -18.75 -29.14 -10.64
CA GLU A 389 -17.54 -28.32 -10.69
C GLU A 389 -17.30 -27.81 -12.11
N ALA A 390 -17.52 -28.64 -13.13
CA ALA A 390 -17.48 -28.21 -14.53
C ALA A 390 -18.47 -27.05 -14.79
N ARG A 391 -19.68 -27.14 -14.26
CA ARG A 391 -20.64 -26.03 -14.34
C ARG A 391 -20.16 -24.79 -13.61
N ARG A 392 -19.51 -24.94 -12.46
CA ARG A 392 -18.93 -23.81 -11.73
C ARG A 392 -17.90 -23.07 -12.57
N GLN A 393 -17.08 -23.81 -13.33
CA GLN A 393 -16.11 -23.22 -14.24
C GLN A 393 -16.78 -22.57 -15.46
N ASN A 394 -17.89 -23.11 -15.96
CA ASN A 394 -18.63 -22.52 -17.08
C ASN A 394 -19.40 -21.25 -16.70
N ARG A 395 -19.83 -21.10 -15.45
CA ARG A 395 -20.42 -19.85 -14.92
C ARG A 395 -19.35 -18.78 -14.71
N ARG A 396 -18.92 -18.16 -15.81
CA ARG A 396 -17.78 -17.23 -15.80
C ARG A 396 -18.00 -15.96 -16.59
N VAL A 397 -17.15 -14.98 -16.34
CA VAL A 397 -16.85 -13.88 -17.25
C VAL A 397 -15.38 -13.92 -17.62
N GLU A 398 -15.10 -13.89 -18.92
CA GLU A 398 -13.75 -13.78 -19.46
C GLU A 398 -13.45 -12.34 -19.87
N LEU A 399 -12.22 -11.92 -19.61
CA LEU A 399 -11.71 -10.61 -19.97
C LEU A 399 -10.59 -10.80 -20.98
N SER A 400 -10.64 -10.05 -22.08
CA SER A 400 -9.57 -10.02 -23.08
C SER A 400 -9.26 -8.60 -23.49
N VAL A 401 -7.98 -8.33 -23.74
CA VAL A 401 -7.52 -7.03 -24.26
C VAL A 401 -7.77 -6.99 -25.76
N GLU A 402 -8.45 -5.96 -26.23
CA GLU A 402 -8.56 -5.68 -27.66
C GLU A 402 -7.19 -5.23 -28.18
N GLN A 403 -6.63 -5.99 -29.14
CA GLN A 403 -5.34 -5.70 -29.77
C GLN A 403 -5.43 -4.57 -30.79
#